data_AF-A0A5C7B2P1-F1
#
_entry.id   AF-A0A5C7B2P1-F1
#
_cell.length_a   1.000
_cell.length_b   1.000
_cell.length_c   1.000
_cell.angle_alpha   90.00
_cell.angle_beta   90.00
_cell.angle_gamma   90.00
#
_symmetry.space_group_name_H-M   'P 1'
#
loop_
_entity.id
_entity.type
_entity.pdbx_description
1 polymer ?
#
loop_
_entity_poly.entity_id
_entity_poly.type
_entity_poly.pdbx_seq_one_letter_code
_entity_poly.pdbx_strand_id
1 'polypeptide(L)'
;MMDDAIAVLDKNGIDKIHVLGYSMGGYIAQRIALKYPNRVLSLTSLSSTADLKDDHPEFNWTPAPMVKLFLRSMLLKDDTSFLKYYFEAMQNTNGNDSYAMNLTSIGERGLYELHNRRGFNIKAGEHQVKAILASEPIYKQLQFQP
;
A
#
# COMPACT_ATOMS: atom_id res chain seq x y z
N MET A 1 -10.68 -6.38 -3.59
CA MET A 1 -9.94 -5.10 -3.69
C MET A 1 -10.24 -4.35 -4.98
N MET A 2 -9.99 -4.90 -6.18
CA MET A 2 -10.30 -4.20 -7.44
C MET A 2 -11.80 -3.91 -7.57
N ASP A 3 -12.61 -4.95 -7.37
CA ASP A 3 -14.07 -4.88 -7.51
C ASP A 3 -14.68 -3.95 -6.45
N ASP A 4 -14.09 -3.92 -5.24
CA ASP A 4 -14.49 -2.99 -4.18
C ASP A 4 -14.23 -1.54 -4.58
N ALA A 5 -13.08 -1.26 -5.21
CA ALA A 5 -12.77 0.08 -5.70
C ALA A 5 -13.78 0.53 -6.76
N ILE A 6 -14.13 -0.34 -7.71
CA ILE A 6 -15.16 -0.06 -8.72
C ILE A 6 -16.54 0.15 -8.07
N ALA A 7 -16.91 -0.69 -7.09
CA ALA A 7 -18.19 -0.55 -6.38
C ALA A 7 -18.30 0.79 -5.64
N VAL A 8 -17.19 1.32 -5.11
CA VAL A 8 -17.16 2.67 -4.53
C VAL A 8 -17.42 3.73 -5.59
N LEU A 9 -16.84 3.60 -6.80
CA LEU A 9 -17.11 4.54 -7.90
C LEU A 9 -18.58 4.50 -8.31
N ASP A 10 -19.14 3.30 -8.46
CA ASP A 10 -20.54 3.10 -8.84
C ASP A 10 -21.49 3.74 -7.83
N LYS A 11 -21.24 3.54 -6.53
CA LYS A 11 -22.02 4.14 -5.44
C LYS A 11 -21.99 5.67 -5.45
N ASN A 12 -20.92 6.27 -5.97
CA ASN A 12 -20.75 7.72 -6.07
C ASN A 12 -21.10 8.27 -7.47
N GLY A 13 -21.58 7.43 -8.40
CA GLY A 13 -21.92 7.85 -9.77
C GLY A 13 -20.72 8.29 -10.61
N ILE A 14 -19.51 7.81 -10.29
CA ILE A 14 -18.28 8.17 -11.00
C ILE A 14 -18.03 7.16 -12.12
N ASP A 15 -18.19 7.61 -13.37
CA ASP A 15 -18.06 6.73 -14.54
C ASP A 15 -16.60 6.44 -14.91
N LYS A 16 -15.70 7.43 -14.88
CA LYS A 16 -14.30 7.21 -15.25
C LYS A 16 -13.33 7.92 -14.31
N ILE A 17 -12.14 7.34 -14.13
CA ILE A 17 -11.12 7.86 -13.22
C ILE A 17 -9.72 7.81 -13.82
N HIS A 18 -8.84 8.67 -13.31
CA HIS A 18 -7.39 8.48 -13.39
C HIS A 18 -6.96 7.62 -12.20
N VAL A 19 -6.22 6.53 -12.46
CA VAL A 19 -5.79 5.60 -11.42
C VAL A 19 -4.31 5.83 -11.14
N LEU A 20 -3.97 6.12 -9.88
CA LEU A 20 -2.60 6.16 -9.39
C LEU A 20 -2.38 5.00 -8.43
N GLY A 21 -1.28 4.26 -8.62
CA GLY A 21 -0.87 3.20 -7.71
C GLY A 21 0.61 3.31 -7.37
N TYR A 22 0.91 3.33 -6.07
CA TYR A 22 2.27 3.34 -5.54
C TYR A 22 2.63 1.98 -4.94
N SER A 23 3.83 1.46 -5.24
CA SER A 23 4.33 0.18 -4.73
C SER A 23 3.33 -0.96 -5.04
N MET A 24 2.90 -1.72 -4.04
CA MET A 24 1.86 -2.74 -4.20
C MET A 24 0.54 -2.20 -4.77
N GLY A 25 0.22 -0.92 -4.51
CA GLY A 25 -0.92 -0.25 -5.11
C GLY A 25 -0.81 -0.12 -6.63
N GLY A 26 0.41 -0.03 -7.17
CA GLY A 26 0.65 -0.03 -8.62
C GLY A 26 0.29 -1.36 -9.28
N TYR A 27 0.55 -2.49 -8.60
CA TYR A 27 0.14 -3.82 -9.07
C TYR A 27 -1.39 -3.93 -9.14
N ILE A 28 -2.09 -3.44 -8.10
CA ILE A 28 -3.56 -3.42 -8.08
C ILE A 28 -4.10 -2.48 -9.16
N ALA A 29 -3.54 -1.28 -9.30
CA ALA A 29 -3.95 -0.28 -10.27
C ALA A 29 -3.84 -0.77 -11.73
N GLN A 30 -2.74 -1.46 -12.06
CA GLN A 30 -2.56 -2.11 -13.36
C GLN A 30 -3.67 -3.13 -13.63
N ARG A 31 -4.02 -3.96 -12.64
CA ARG A 31 -5.10 -4.95 -12.81
C ARG A 31 -6.49 -4.33 -12.89
N ILE A 32 -6.73 -3.20 -12.22
CA ILE A 32 -7.97 -2.42 -12.40
C ILE A 32 -8.06 -1.93 -13.85
N ALA A 33 -6.98 -1.36 -14.40
CA ALA A 33 -6.95 -0.88 -15.78
C ALA A 33 -7.19 -2.01 -16.80
N LEU A 34 -6.67 -3.21 -16.54
CA LEU A 34 -6.89 -4.38 -17.40
C LEU A 34 -8.31 -4.95 -17.30
N LYS A 35 -8.86 -5.06 -16.09
CA LYS A 35 -10.20 -5.65 -15.88
C LYS A 35 -11.32 -4.67 -16.22
N TYR A 36 -11.11 -3.37 -16.03
CA TYR A 36 -12.10 -2.31 -16.22
C TYR A 36 -11.59 -1.18 -17.12
N PRO A 37 -11.14 -1.47 -18.36
CA PRO A 37 -10.48 -0.48 -19.22
C PRO A 37 -11.39 0.72 -19.53
N ASN A 38 -12.69 0.50 -19.68
CA ASN A 38 -13.66 1.56 -19.95
C ASN A 38 -13.83 2.55 -18.79
N ARG A 39 -13.37 2.20 -17.59
CA ARG A 39 -13.46 3.01 -16.37
C ARG A 39 -12.18 3.80 -16.10
N VAL A 40 -11.10 3.56 -16.84
CA VAL A 40 -9.76 4.13 -16.57
C VAL A 40 -9.34 5.06 -17.71
N LEU A 41 -9.21 6.36 -17.43
CA LEU A 41 -8.75 7.36 -18.38
C LEU A 41 -7.23 7.36 -18.53
N SER A 42 -6.52 7.19 -17.42
CA SER A 42 -5.07 7.01 -17.41
C SER A 42 -4.63 6.20 -16.18
N LEU A 43 -3.46 5.60 -16.30
CA LEU A 43 -2.80 4.86 -15.22
C LEU A 43 -1.44 5.50 -14.94
N THR A 44 -1.16 5.78 -13.68
CA THR A 44 0.16 6.18 -13.19
C THR A 44 0.66 5.12 -12.19
N SER A 45 1.68 4.37 -12.59
CA SER A 45 2.32 3.35 -11.75
C SER A 45 3.64 3.89 -11.20
N LEU A 46 3.77 3.92 -9.87
CA LEU A 46 4.93 4.52 -9.18
C LEU A 46 5.64 3.48 -8.32
N SER A 47 6.94 3.29 -8.56
CA SER A 47 7.80 2.37 -7.78
C SER A 47 7.18 0.97 -7.60
N SER A 48 6.60 0.43 -8.68
CA SER A 48 5.84 -0.81 -8.68
C SER A 48 6.40 -1.82 -9.68
N THR A 49 5.87 -3.04 -9.69
CA THR A 49 6.25 -4.11 -10.61
C THR A 49 5.01 -4.70 -11.31
N ALA A 50 5.23 -5.26 -12.50
CA ALA A 50 4.24 -6.06 -13.22
C ALA A 50 4.20 -7.52 -12.71
N ASP A 51 5.24 -7.96 -12.00
CA ASP A 51 5.39 -9.29 -11.43
C ASP A 51 6.32 -9.27 -10.20
N LEU A 52 5.85 -9.78 -9.06
CA LEU A 52 6.67 -9.90 -7.86
C LEU A 52 7.71 -11.03 -7.96
N LYS A 53 7.55 -11.95 -8.92
CA LYS A 53 8.44 -13.10 -9.14
C LYS A 53 9.46 -12.86 -10.25
N ASP A 54 9.46 -11.66 -10.85
CA ASP A 54 10.37 -11.33 -11.93
C ASP A 54 11.82 -11.55 -11.48
N ASP A 55 12.69 -12.01 -12.37
CA ASP A 55 14.08 -12.30 -12.03
C ASP A 55 14.88 -11.00 -12.11
N HIS A 56 15.08 -10.35 -10.97
CA HIS A 56 15.84 -9.12 -10.85
C HIS A 56 16.89 -9.26 -9.75
N PRO A 57 18.07 -8.63 -9.90
CA PRO A 57 19.10 -8.66 -8.87
C PRO A 57 18.49 -8.21 -7.55
N GLU A 58 18.75 -8.99 -6.50
CA GLU A 58 18.11 -8.79 -5.20
C GLU A 58 18.25 -7.33 -4.77
N PHE A 59 17.10 -6.68 -4.56
CA PHE A 59 17.09 -5.36 -3.98
C PHE A 59 17.58 -5.51 -2.54
N ASN A 60 18.86 -5.18 -2.30
CA ASN A 60 19.53 -5.33 -1.01
C ASN A 60 19.06 -4.22 -0.05
N TRP A 61 17.75 -4.16 0.18
CA TRP A 61 17.12 -3.32 1.17
C TRP A 61 17.35 -3.97 2.52
N THR A 62 18.25 -3.39 3.31
CA THR A 62 18.43 -3.83 4.69
C THR A 62 17.13 -3.52 5.43
N PRO A 63 16.32 -4.52 5.80
CA PRO A 63 15.02 -4.27 6.38
C PRO A 63 15.15 -3.89 7.85
N ALA A 64 16.37 -3.65 8.37
CA ALA A 64 16.63 -3.41 9.78
C ALA A 64 15.71 -2.33 10.40
N PRO A 65 15.41 -1.20 9.75
CA PRO A 65 14.45 -0.23 10.28
C PRO A 65 13.03 -0.83 10.36
N MET A 66 12.57 -1.54 9.32
CA MET A 66 11.23 -2.14 9.22
C MET A 66 11.03 -3.42 10.04
N VAL A 67 12.07 -4.23 10.23
CA VAL A 67 12.08 -5.41 11.11
C VAL A 67 12.09 -4.96 12.57
N LYS A 68 12.89 -3.94 12.90
CA LYS A 68 12.82 -3.28 14.21
C LYS A 68 11.44 -2.64 14.42
N LEU A 69 10.87 -2.05 13.37
CA LEU A 69 9.50 -1.55 13.36
C LEU A 69 8.54 -2.71 13.72
N PHE A 70 8.58 -3.79 12.97
CA PHE A 70 7.69 -4.94 13.13
C PHE A 70 7.82 -5.63 14.50
N LEU A 71 9.04 -5.82 14.99
CA LEU A 71 9.29 -6.38 16.33
C LEU A 71 8.79 -5.44 17.43
N ARG A 72 8.99 -4.13 17.26
CA ARG A 72 8.46 -3.13 18.19
C ARG A 72 6.94 -3.21 18.20
N SER A 73 6.24 -3.15 17.06
CA SER A 73 4.77 -3.16 16.99
C SER A 73 4.14 -4.40 17.64
N MET A 74 4.83 -5.54 17.63
CA MET A 74 4.41 -6.77 18.31
C MET A 74 4.58 -6.71 19.85
N LEU A 75 5.43 -5.80 20.35
CA LEU A 75 5.78 -5.62 21.77
C LEU A 75 5.08 -4.43 22.46
N LEU A 76 4.50 -3.46 21.72
CA LEU A 76 3.91 -2.25 22.30
C LEU A 76 2.57 -2.60 22.96
N LYS A 77 2.59 -2.74 24.29
CA LYS A 77 1.38 -2.94 25.10
C LYS A 77 0.85 -1.63 25.71
N ASP A 78 1.53 -0.51 25.47
CA ASP A 78 1.17 0.82 25.98
C ASP A 78 1.22 1.91 24.89
N ASP A 79 0.37 2.93 25.06
CA ASP A 79 0.16 4.03 24.12
C ASP A 79 1.43 4.86 23.84
N THR A 80 2.31 5.02 24.83
CA THR A 80 3.53 5.82 24.67
C THR A 80 4.53 5.11 23.77
N SER A 81 4.69 3.81 23.96
CA SER A 81 5.54 2.97 23.11
C SER A 81 4.97 2.90 21.69
N PHE A 82 3.65 2.77 21.54
CA PHE A 82 2.96 2.87 20.25
C PHE A 82 3.24 4.19 19.51
N LEU A 83 3.07 5.33 20.18
CA LEU A 83 3.27 6.64 19.55
C LEU A 83 4.71 6.86 19.10
N LYS A 84 5.70 6.49 19.92
CA LYS A 84 7.13 6.58 19.56
C LYS A 84 7.42 5.82 18.27
N TYR A 85 6.91 4.60 18.20
CA TYR A 85 7.00 3.76 17.01
C TYR A 85 6.28 4.36 15.80
N TYR A 86 5.05 4.83 15.98
CA TYR A 86 4.23 5.38 14.91
C TYR A 86 4.85 6.63 14.30
N PHE A 87 5.46 7.49 15.11
CA PHE A 87 6.21 8.65 14.64
C PHE A 87 7.50 8.27 13.92
N GLU A 88 8.27 7.29 14.42
CA GLU A 88 9.45 6.76 13.72
C GLU A 88 9.06 6.19 12.35
N ALA A 89 7.94 5.46 12.25
CA ALA A 89 7.44 4.94 10.97
C ALA A 89 7.11 6.07 9.99
N MET A 90 6.33 7.06 10.43
CA MET A 90 5.92 8.19 9.60
C MET A 90 7.12 9.01 9.12
N GLN A 91 8.10 9.26 9.99
CA GLN A 91 9.35 9.95 9.63
C GLN A 91 10.13 9.23 8.55
N ASN A 92 10.29 7.91 8.66
CA ASN A 92 11.04 7.12 7.68
C ASN A 92 10.36 7.06 6.30
N THR A 93 9.04 7.30 6.25
CA THR A 93 8.27 7.37 5.00
C THR A 93 8.06 8.80 4.49
N ASN A 94 8.45 9.81 5.27
CA ASN A 94 8.32 11.19 4.88
C ASN A 94 9.48 11.58 3.95
N GLY A 95 9.22 12.43 2.95
CA GLY A 95 10.28 12.99 2.13
C GLY A 95 11.19 13.92 2.93
N ASN A 96 12.31 14.32 2.33
CA ASN A 96 13.23 15.30 2.93
C ASN A 96 12.69 16.74 2.92
N ASP A 97 11.43 16.95 2.55
CA ASP A 97 10.81 18.26 2.56
C ASP A 97 10.58 18.76 4.00
N SER A 98 10.77 20.07 4.18
CA SER A 98 10.70 20.74 5.48
C SER A 98 9.28 20.90 6.05
N TYR A 99 8.30 20.10 5.59
CA TYR A 99 6.95 20.17 6.15
C TYR A 99 6.98 19.72 7.61
N ALA A 100 6.69 20.65 8.52
CA ALA A 100 6.55 20.34 9.92
C ALA A 100 5.40 19.35 10.11
N MET A 101 5.72 18.11 10.48
CA MET A 101 4.70 17.13 10.84
C MET A 101 3.97 17.61 12.10
N ASN A 102 2.65 17.67 12.04
CA ASN A 102 1.82 17.90 13.21
C ASN A 102 1.76 16.61 14.05
N LEU A 103 2.77 16.43 14.91
CA LEU A 103 2.90 15.25 15.75
C LEU A 103 1.68 15.03 16.66
N THR A 104 1.04 16.11 17.12
CA THR A 104 -0.19 16.02 17.92
C THR A 104 -1.31 15.35 17.13
N SER A 105 -1.62 15.87 15.94
CA SER A 105 -2.69 15.32 15.10
C SER A 105 -2.40 13.90 14.63
N ILE A 106 -1.14 13.61 14.27
CA ILE A 106 -0.70 12.26 13.91
C ILE A 106 -0.88 11.31 15.11
N GLY A 107 -0.49 11.73 16.31
CA GLY A 107 -0.59 10.91 17.51
C GLY A 107 -2.04 10.63 17.91
N GLU A 108 -2.89 11.64 17.94
CA GLU A 108 -4.32 11.51 18.23
C GLU A 108 -5.00 10.54 17.27
N ARG A 109 -4.71 10.66 15.96
CA ARG A 109 -5.26 9.75 14.96
C ARG A 109 -4.73 8.32 15.12
N GLY A 110 -3.45 8.16 15.41
CA GLY A 110 -2.84 6.86 15.67
C GLY A 110 -3.49 6.14 16.86
N LEU A 111 -3.67 6.85 17.98
CA LEU A 111 -4.35 6.30 19.16
C LEU A 111 -5.82 6.00 18.89
N TYR A 112 -6.51 6.85 18.13
CA TYR A 112 -7.90 6.60 17.76
C TYR A 112 -8.04 5.30 16.96
N GLU A 113 -7.19 5.08 15.95
CA GLU A 113 -7.19 3.85 15.14
C GLU A 113 -6.85 2.61 15.99
N LEU A 114 -5.86 2.74 16.90
CA LEU A 114 -5.48 1.66 17.83
C LEU A 114 -6.66 1.24 18.72
N HIS A 115 -7.28 2.20 19.41
CA HIS A 115 -8.28 1.92 20.43
C HIS A 115 -9.69 1.67 19.89
N ASN A 116 -10.08 2.33 18.80
CA ASN A 116 -11.46 2.30 18.30
C ASN A 116 -11.63 1.44 17.04
N ARG A 117 -10.54 1.14 16.31
CA ARG A 117 -10.59 0.41 15.04
C ARG A 117 -9.75 -0.86 15.01
N ARG A 118 -9.38 -1.35 16.20
CA ARG A 118 -8.58 -2.58 16.41
C ARG A 118 -7.17 -2.49 15.84
N GLY A 119 -6.65 -1.27 15.64
CA GLY A 119 -5.29 -1.01 15.18
C GLY A 119 -4.96 -1.63 13.82
N PHE A 120 -3.67 -1.87 13.58
CA PHE A 120 -3.17 -2.44 12.33
C PHE A 120 -3.34 -3.97 12.29
N ASN A 121 -3.99 -4.47 11.25
CA ASN A 121 -4.08 -5.90 10.99
C ASN A 121 -2.85 -6.39 10.23
N ILE A 122 -1.90 -7.02 10.93
CA ILE A 122 -0.66 -7.55 10.35
C ILE A 122 -0.94 -8.61 9.27
N LYS A 123 -1.99 -9.43 9.45
CA LYS A 123 -2.35 -10.48 8.49
C LYS A 123 -2.87 -9.90 7.17
N ALA A 124 -3.34 -8.66 7.15
CA ALA A 124 -3.82 -8.03 5.92
C ALA A 124 -2.70 -7.90 4.88
N GLY A 125 -1.49 -7.52 5.30
CA GLY A 125 -0.33 -7.46 4.40
C GLY A 125 0.06 -8.83 3.86
N GLU A 126 0.08 -9.86 4.72
CA GLU A 126 0.35 -11.24 4.29
C GLU A 126 -0.68 -11.73 3.27
N HIS A 127 -1.97 -11.46 3.50
CA HIS A 127 -3.03 -11.85 2.58
C HIS A 127 -2.86 -11.17 1.22
N GLN A 128 -2.47 -9.89 1.20
CA GLN A 128 -2.22 -9.14 -0.04
C GLN A 128 -1.04 -9.73 -0.81
N VAL A 129 0.09 -10.00 -0.14
CA VAL A 129 1.27 -10.62 -0.77
C VAL A 129 0.92 -12.01 -1.33
N LYS A 130 0.25 -12.86 -0.53
CA LYS A 130 -0.18 -14.20 -0.99
C LYS A 130 -1.11 -14.12 -2.19
N ALA A 131 -2.05 -13.17 -2.22
CA ALA A 131 -2.94 -12.97 -3.36
C ALA A 131 -2.19 -12.55 -4.62
N ILE A 132 -1.15 -11.72 -4.50
CA ILE A 132 -0.30 -11.34 -5.64
C ILE A 132 0.52 -12.53 -6.12
N LEU A 133 1.13 -13.30 -5.21
CA LEU A 133 1.91 -14.49 -5.56
C LEU A 133 1.04 -15.59 -6.20
N ALA A 134 -0.25 -15.66 -5.88
CA ALA A 134 -1.20 -16.56 -6.51
C ALA A 134 -1.74 -16.05 -7.86
N SER A 135 -1.46 -14.80 -8.22
CA SER A 135 -1.90 -14.20 -9.48
C SER A 135 -0.87 -14.44 -10.59
N GLU A 136 -1.33 -14.54 -11.84
CA GLU A 136 -0.45 -14.56 -13.00
C GLU A 136 0.24 -13.20 -13.20
N PRO A 137 1.43 -13.18 -13.81
CA PRO A 137 2.12 -11.95 -14.16
C PRO A 137 1.28 -11.06 -15.08
N ILE A 138 1.37 -9.74 -14.89
CA ILE A 138 0.56 -8.77 -15.64
C ILE A 138 0.90 -8.79 -17.14
N TYR A 139 2.18 -8.98 -17.50
CA TYR A 139 2.61 -8.98 -18.90
C TYR A 139 1.99 -10.11 -19.74
N LYS A 140 1.58 -11.24 -19.14
CA LYS A 140 0.85 -12.29 -19.87
C LYS A 140 -0.56 -11.89 -20.29
N GLN A 141 -1.13 -10.88 -19.64
CA GLN A 141 -2.46 -10.34 -19.97
C GLN A 141 -2.37 -9.23 -21.02
N LEU A 142 -1.17 -8.68 -21.25
CA LEU A 142 -0.93 -7.75 -22.33
C LEU A 142 -0.76 -8.56 -23.63
N GLN A 143 -1.74 -8.45 -24.52
CA GLN A 143 -1.60 -8.96 -25.89
C GLN A 143 -0.59 -8.08 -26.63
N PHE A 144 0.70 -8.36 -26.47
CA PHE A 144 1.70 -7.82 -27.38
C PHE A 144 1.53 -8.52 -28.71
N GLN A 145 0.86 -7.87 -29.67
CA GLN A 145 1.05 -8.22 -31.07
C GLN A 145 2.46 -7.75 -31.46
N PRO A 146 3.29 -8.62 -32.06
CA PRO A 146 4.62 -8.24 -32.55
C PRO A 146 4.54 -7.15 -33.63
#